data_AF-A0A2N7XUW8-F1
#
_entry.id   AF-A0A2N7XUW8-F1
#
_cell.length_a   1.000
_cell.length_b   1.000
_cell.length_c   1.000
_cell.angle_alpha   90.00
_cell.angle_beta   90.00
_cell.angle_gamma   90.00
#
_symmetry.space_group_name_H-M   'P 1'
#
loop_
_entity.id
_entity.type
_entity.pdbx_description
1 polymer ?
#
loop_
_entity_poly.entity_id
_entity_poly.type
_entity_poly.pdbx_seq_one_letter_code
_entity_poly.pdbx_strand_id
1 'polypeptide(L)'
;MATMEDVARIAGVSTSTVSHVLNGTRKVSPDTVQAVQDAIRQVGYIPNTLARSLARSTTNTIGVAISALSNHYFSETVHAIETECAKHGYMMLFVDTHDDPEQELRVVTTLHHRRVDGILLAPSTGSLALEYLQANQVPAVLVDRMMCDRFDQVGVENTLSTQVLVAHLIEHGHQRIGFIS
;
A
#
# COMPACT_ATOMS: atom_id res chain seq x y z
N MET A 1 5.39 6.08 30.69
CA MET A 1 5.92 6.28 29.32
C MET A 1 6.38 7.72 29.22
N ALA A 2 7.52 7.96 28.59
CA ALA A 2 7.95 9.33 28.29
C ALA A 2 6.92 10.02 27.40
N THR A 3 6.67 11.30 27.64
CA THR A 3 5.69 12.10 26.90
C THR A 3 6.38 13.18 26.06
N MET A 4 5.63 13.83 25.16
CA MET A 4 6.16 14.97 24.39
C MET A 4 6.48 16.16 25.32
N GLU A 5 5.81 16.28 26.46
CA GLU A 5 6.10 17.27 27.51
C GLU A 5 7.44 17.00 28.19
N ASP A 6 7.80 15.73 28.42
CA ASP A 6 9.12 15.37 28.97
C ASP A 6 10.26 15.76 28.01
N VAL A 7 10.07 15.52 26.71
CA VAL A 7 11.01 15.94 25.66
C VAL A 7 11.15 17.46 25.64
N ALA A 8 10.02 18.18 25.65
CA ALA A 8 10.00 19.65 25.64
C ALA A 8 10.75 20.25 26.83
N ARG A 9 10.53 19.69 28.02
CA ARG A 9 11.18 20.10 29.27
C ARG A 9 12.71 19.91 29.22
N ILE A 10 13.19 18.77 28.72
CA ILE A 10 14.64 18.48 28.64
C ILE A 10 15.32 19.30 27.55
N ALA A 11 14.66 19.46 26.40
CA ALA A 11 15.18 20.24 25.28
C ALA A 11 15.07 21.77 25.50
N GLY A 12 14.39 22.21 26.56
CA GLY A 12 14.21 23.65 26.86
C GLY A 12 13.33 24.39 25.87
N VAL A 13 12.35 23.71 25.26
CA VAL A 13 11.45 24.29 24.23
C VAL A 13 9.99 24.00 24.53
N SER A 14 9.07 24.62 23.77
CA SER A 14 7.65 24.29 23.85
C SER A 14 7.33 22.94 23.21
N THR A 15 6.25 22.29 23.66
CA THR A 15 5.70 21.08 23.01
C THR A 15 5.35 21.32 21.54
N SER A 16 4.91 22.53 21.18
CA SER A 16 4.72 22.95 19.79
C SER A 16 6.03 22.88 19.00
N THR A 17 7.15 23.38 19.56
CA THR A 17 8.47 23.27 18.91
C THR A 17 8.90 21.83 18.71
N VAL A 18 8.69 20.95 19.71
CA VAL A 18 8.96 19.51 19.57
C VAL A 18 8.12 18.91 18.43
N SER A 19 6.83 19.21 18.38
CA SER A 19 5.95 18.77 17.28
C SER A 19 6.44 19.26 15.92
N HIS A 20 6.90 20.51 15.81
CA HIS A 20 7.46 21.06 14.58
C HIS A 20 8.77 20.38 14.14
N VAL A 21 9.64 20.02 15.09
CA VAL A 21 10.87 19.25 14.79
C VAL A 21 10.51 17.84 14.32
N LEU A 22 9.59 17.16 15.02
CA LEU A 22 9.18 15.80 14.69
C LEU A 22 8.42 15.71 13.35
N ASN A 23 7.59 16.72 13.06
CA ASN A 23 6.72 16.73 11.88
C ASN A 23 7.27 17.56 10.71
N GLY A 24 8.38 18.28 10.87
CA GLY A 24 8.98 19.11 9.81
C GLY A 24 8.07 20.24 9.30
N THR A 25 7.11 20.71 10.10
CA THR A 25 6.06 21.64 9.65
C THR A 25 6.46 23.12 9.63
N ARG A 26 7.62 23.47 10.18
CA ARG A 26 8.24 24.81 10.05
C ARG A 26 9.76 24.69 10.16
N LYS A 27 10.48 25.71 9.67
CA LYS A 27 11.93 25.82 9.92
C LYS A 27 12.19 26.03 11.42
N VAL A 28 13.04 25.17 11.97
CA VAL A 28 13.58 25.24 13.33
C VAL A 28 15.10 25.30 13.21
N SER A 29 15.78 26.04 14.09
CA SER A 29 17.24 26.15 14.02
C SER A 29 17.91 24.78 14.20
N PRO A 30 19.07 24.53 13.56
CA PRO A 30 19.79 23.26 13.69
C PRO A 30 20.07 22.89 15.16
N ASP A 31 20.46 23.87 15.97
CA ASP A 31 20.75 23.67 17.39
C ASP A 31 19.52 23.17 18.17
N THR A 32 18.34 23.75 17.89
CA THR A 32 17.10 23.32 18.52
C THR A 32 16.64 21.95 18.03
N VAL A 33 16.82 21.64 16.75
CA VAL A 33 16.57 20.29 16.21
C VAL A 33 17.42 19.27 16.94
N GLN A 34 18.71 19.56 17.12
CA GLN A 34 19.65 18.68 17.80
C GLN A 34 19.26 18.48 19.28
N ALA A 35 18.96 19.57 20.01
CA ALA A 35 18.53 19.50 21.41
C ALA A 35 17.27 18.64 21.60
N VAL A 36 16.30 18.74 20.69
CA VAL A 36 15.09 17.89 20.73
C VAL A 36 15.43 16.43 20.45
N GLN A 37 16.29 16.14 19.46
CA GLN A 37 16.72 14.77 19.13
C GLN A 37 17.50 14.12 20.28
N ASP A 38 18.37 14.87 20.96
CA ASP A 38 19.08 14.41 22.17
C ASP A 38 18.11 14.11 23.32
N ALA A 39 17.16 15.02 23.58
CA ALA A 39 16.13 14.80 24.59
C ALA A 39 15.29 13.55 24.32
N ILE A 40 14.87 13.32 23.06
CA ILE A 40 14.14 12.12 22.63
C ILE A 40 14.93 10.85 22.97
N ARG A 41 16.22 10.81 22.62
CA ARG A 41 17.10 9.67 22.93
C ARG A 41 17.24 9.46 24.43
N GLN A 42 17.38 10.55 25.20
CA GLN A 42 17.57 10.49 26.65
C GLN A 42 16.36 9.91 27.38
N VAL A 43 15.14 10.28 26.99
CA VAL A 43 13.91 9.79 27.65
C VAL A 43 13.31 8.54 27.01
N GLY A 44 13.85 8.09 25.87
CA GLY A 44 13.29 6.99 25.11
C GLY A 44 11.88 7.29 24.59
N TYR A 45 11.60 8.54 24.22
CA TYR A 45 10.30 8.92 23.66
C TYR A 45 10.14 8.32 22.26
N ILE A 46 9.07 7.54 22.06
CA ILE A 46 8.71 7.01 20.75
C ILE A 46 7.53 7.86 20.23
N PRO A 47 7.70 8.59 19.12
CA PRO A 47 6.63 9.38 18.53
C PRO A 47 5.40 8.52 18.21
N ASN A 48 4.23 8.97 18.64
CA ASN A 48 2.98 8.29 18.33
C ASN A 48 2.63 8.51 16.84
N THR A 49 2.79 7.46 16.04
CA THR A 49 2.48 7.47 14.60
C THR A 49 1.00 7.73 14.32
N LEU A 50 0.07 7.28 15.17
CA LEU A 50 -1.37 7.55 15.02
C LEU A 50 -1.68 9.04 15.20
N ALA A 51 -1.08 9.70 16.19
CA ALA A 51 -1.23 11.14 16.39
C ALA A 51 -0.65 11.94 15.21
N ARG A 52 0.46 11.46 14.62
CA ARG A 52 1.05 12.05 13.41
C ARG A 52 0.14 11.87 12.20
N SER A 53 -0.45 10.70 12.02
CA SER A 53 -1.37 10.41 10.92
C SER A 53 -2.67 11.19 11.01
N LEU A 54 -3.22 11.38 12.21
CA LEU A 54 -4.37 12.26 12.44
C LEU A 54 -4.07 13.71 12.06
N ALA A 55 -2.86 14.21 12.38
CA ALA A 55 -2.46 15.57 12.04
C ALA A 55 -2.20 15.77 10.53
N ARG A 56 -1.75 14.73 9.81
CA ARG A 56 -1.43 14.79 8.38
C ARG A 56 -2.53 14.28 7.46
N SER A 57 -3.57 13.65 8.01
CA SER A 57 -4.57 12.88 7.26
C SER A 57 -4.00 11.74 6.38
N THR A 58 -2.76 11.29 6.64
CA THR A 58 -2.12 10.18 5.91
C THR A 58 -1.49 9.18 6.87
N THR A 59 -1.52 7.90 6.53
CA THR A 59 -0.84 6.84 7.30
C THR A 59 0.53 6.49 6.75
N ASN A 60 0.90 7.04 5.59
CA ASN A 60 2.01 6.60 4.76
C ASN A 60 2.00 5.09 4.61
N THR A 61 0.82 4.52 4.31
CA THR A 61 0.63 3.08 4.23
C THR A 61 -0.17 2.71 2.99
N ILE A 62 0.34 1.76 2.21
CA ILE A 62 -0.35 1.18 1.05
C ILE A 62 -0.83 -0.21 1.41
N GLY A 63 -2.11 -0.48 1.20
CA GLY A 63 -2.69 -1.81 1.31
C GLY A 63 -2.43 -2.60 0.04
N VAL A 64 -2.05 -3.88 0.16
CA VAL A 64 -1.87 -4.78 -0.98
C VAL A 64 -2.72 -6.02 -0.75
N ALA A 65 -3.73 -6.19 -1.60
CA ALA A 65 -4.69 -7.29 -1.57
C ALA A 65 -4.50 -8.14 -2.84
N ILE A 66 -3.60 -9.13 -2.76
CA ILE A 66 -3.20 -9.97 -3.90
C ILE A 66 -3.06 -11.41 -3.41
N SER A 67 -3.53 -12.38 -4.21
CA SER A 67 -3.42 -13.82 -3.92
C SER A 67 -2.02 -14.35 -4.26
N ALA A 68 -0.99 -13.92 -3.51
CA ALA A 68 0.40 -14.22 -3.82
C ALA A 68 0.94 -15.50 -3.15
N LEU A 69 0.34 -15.95 -2.05
CA LEU A 69 0.79 -17.15 -1.33
C LEU A 69 0.42 -18.44 -2.08
N SER A 70 -0.69 -18.42 -2.81
CA SER A 70 -1.14 -19.54 -3.64
C SER A 70 -0.59 -19.49 -5.06
N ASN A 71 -0.08 -18.34 -5.52
CA ASN A 71 0.37 -18.14 -6.89
C ASN A 71 1.76 -17.48 -6.94
N HIS A 72 2.78 -18.29 -7.27
CA HIS A 72 4.19 -17.87 -7.35
C HIS A 72 4.44 -16.75 -8.37
N TYR A 73 3.54 -16.55 -9.34
CA TYR A 73 3.58 -15.44 -10.28
C TYR A 73 3.68 -14.07 -9.59
N PHE A 74 3.03 -13.91 -8.44
CA PHE A 74 2.97 -12.61 -7.76
C PHE A 74 4.16 -12.32 -6.85
N SER A 75 5.05 -13.28 -6.58
CA SER A 75 6.16 -13.09 -5.64
C SER A 75 7.09 -11.93 -6.04
N GLU A 76 7.47 -11.86 -7.32
CA GLU A 76 8.31 -10.76 -7.84
C GLU A 76 7.55 -9.43 -7.84
N THR A 77 6.26 -9.45 -8.18
CA THR A 77 5.40 -8.27 -8.18
C THR A 77 5.25 -7.69 -6.77
N VAL A 78 4.98 -8.51 -5.76
CA VAL A 78 4.89 -8.09 -4.35
C VAL A 78 6.22 -7.53 -3.86
N HIS A 79 7.35 -8.16 -4.23
CA HIS A 79 8.67 -7.65 -3.89
C HIS A 79 8.95 -6.27 -4.52
N ALA A 80 8.58 -6.09 -5.78
CA ALA A 80 8.73 -4.80 -6.46
C ALA A 80 7.86 -3.70 -5.83
N ILE A 81 6.61 -4.03 -5.48
CA ILE A 81 5.69 -3.11 -4.78
C ILE A 81 6.28 -2.70 -3.43
N GLU A 82 6.77 -3.65 -2.63
CA GLU A 82 7.39 -3.38 -1.33
C GLU A 82 8.60 -2.46 -1.47
N THR A 83 9.48 -2.79 -2.41
CA THR A 83 10.69 -2.02 -2.70
C THR A 83 10.34 -0.58 -3.06
N GLU A 84 9.32 -0.37 -3.88
CA GLU A 84 8.92 0.97 -4.31
C GLU A 84 8.21 1.75 -3.18
N CYS A 85 7.36 1.08 -2.40
CA CYS A 85 6.77 1.67 -1.19
C CYS A 85 7.88 2.18 -0.26
N ALA A 86 8.89 1.35 0.02
CA ALA A 86 9.99 1.69 0.91
C ALA A 86 10.80 2.90 0.40
N LYS A 87 11.11 2.98 -0.90
CA LYS A 87 11.79 4.14 -1.51
C LYS A 87 11.03 5.45 -1.32
N HIS A 88 9.70 5.39 -1.36
CA HIS A 88 8.83 6.55 -1.19
C HIS A 88 8.42 6.81 0.27
N GLY A 89 8.93 6.03 1.23
CA GLY A 89 8.62 6.17 2.65
C GLY A 89 7.24 5.69 3.05
N TYR A 90 6.62 4.82 2.23
CA TYR A 90 5.39 4.11 2.54
C TYR A 90 5.68 2.75 3.20
N MET A 91 4.83 2.37 4.15
CA MET A 91 4.74 1.01 4.67
C MET A 91 3.79 0.20 3.79
N MET A 92 4.15 -1.05 3.50
CA MET A 92 3.24 -1.99 2.83
C MET A 92 2.47 -2.82 3.87
N LEU A 93 1.14 -2.86 3.75
CA LEU A 93 0.29 -3.82 4.46
C LEU A 93 -0.25 -4.85 3.47
N PHE A 94 0.43 -5.98 3.39
CA PHE A 94 0.03 -7.10 2.53
C PHE A 94 -0.96 -8.03 3.23
N VAL A 95 -2.02 -8.43 2.51
CA VAL A 95 -2.99 -9.43 2.95
C VAL A 95 -3.42 -10.29 1.77
N ASP A 96 -3.38 -11.61 1.94
CA ASP A 96 -3.73 -12.55 0.88
C ASP A 96 -5.25 -12.70 0.72
N THR A 97 -5.73 -12.58 -0.53
CA THR A 97 -7.15 -12.65 -0.89
C THR A 97 -7.62 -14.06 -1.25
N HIS A 98 -6.70 -15.01 -1.47
CA HIS A 98 -6.97 -16.40 -1.83
C HIS A 98 -7.83 -16.59 -3.10
N ASP A 99 -7.85 -15.59 -3.99
CA ASP A 99 -8.70 -15.53 -5.19
C ASP A 99 -10.20 -15.78 -4.90
N ASP A 100 -10.64 -15.44 -3.67
CA ASP A 100 -12.01 -15.61 -3.18
C ASP A 100 -12.71 -14.22 -3.07
N PRO A 101 -13.81 -13.97 -3.80
CA PRO A 101 -14.47 -12.66 -3.81
C PRO A 101 -14.97 -12.17 -2.46
N GLU A 102 -15.38 -13.08 -1.58
CA GLU A 102 -15.84 -12.70 -0.23
C GLU A 102 -14.66 -12.32 0.67
N GLN A 103 -13.58 -13.10 0.63
CA GLN A 103 -12.33 -12.80 1.35
C GLN A 103 -11.72 -11.50 0.87
N GLU A 104 -11.69 -11.28 -0.44
CA GLU A 104 -11.23 -10.04 -1.04
C GLU A 104 -12.00 -8.82 -0.50
N LEU A 105 -13.33 -8.88 -0.47
CA LEU A 105 -14.15 -7.81 0.10
C LEU A 105 -13.84 -7.59 1.59
N ARG A 106 -13.68 -8.66 2.39
CA ARG A 106 -13.28 -8.55 3.80
C ARG A 106 -11.92 -7.88 3.97
N VAL A 107 -10.95 -8.27 3.14
CA VAL A 107 -9.58 -7.73 3.17
C VAL A 107 -9.57 -6.26 2.80
N VAL A 108 -10.20 -5.89 1.69
CA VAL A 108 -10.30 -4.50 1.22
C VAL A 108 -10.99 -3.61 2.24
N THR A 109 -12.11 -4.08 2.81
CA THR A 109 -12.83 -3.38 3.88
C THR A 109 -11.94 -3.17 5.11
N THR A 110 -11.17 -4.19 5.49
CA THR A 110 -10.24 -4.12 6.63
C THR A 110 -9.11 -3.11 6.39
N LEU A 111 -8.51 -3.14 5.19
CA LEU A 111 -7.46 -2.19 4.80
C LEU A 111 -8.00 -0.74 4.83
N HIS A 112 -9.20 -0.53 4.28
CA HIS A 112 -9.87 0.77 4.31
C HIS A 112 -10.12 1.26 5.75
N HIS A 113 -10.64 0.40 6.64
CA HIS A 113 -10.85 0.74 8.05
C HIS A 113 -9.55 1.02 8.81
N ARG A 114 -8.43 0.43 8.39
CA ARG A 114 -7.08 0.75 8.88
C ARG A 114 -6.51 2.05 8.32
N ARG A 115 -7.27 2.77 7.48
CA ARG A 115 -6.92 4.06 6.88
C ARG A 115 -5.63 4.01 6.05
N VAL A 116 -5.43 2.93 5.30
CA VAL A 116 -4.39 2.95 4.26
C VAL A 116 -4.68 4.06 3.26
N ASP A 117 -3.63 4.69 2.73
CA ASP A 117 -3.73 5.84 1.83
C ASP A 117 -4.15 5.43 0.41
N GLY A 118 -3.98 4.15 0.07
CA GLY A 118 -4.43 3.55 -1.19
C GLY A 118 -4.32 2.03 -1.16
N ILE A 119 -4.98 1.36 -2.10
CA ILE A 119 -5.02 -0.09 -2.21
C ILE A 119 -4.57 -0.55 -3.60
N LEU A 120 -3.60 -1.46 -3.64
CA LEU A 120 -3.31 -2.28 -4.82
C LEU A 120 -4.10 -3.58 -4.72
N LEU A 121 -4.93 -3.86 -5.71
CA LEU A 121 -5.81 -5.02 -5.72
C LEU A 121 -5.58 -5.85 -6.98
N ALA A 122 -5.30 -7.14 -6.83
CA ALA A 122 -5.46 -8.10 -7.93
C ALA A 122 -6.85 -8.75 -7.80
N PRO A 123 -7.85 -8.33 -8.60
CA PRO A 123 -9.22 -8.74 -8.36
C PRO A 123 -9.47 -10.20 -8.74
N SER A 124 -10.25 -10.87 -7.92
CA SER A 124 -10.83 -12.19 -8.18
C SER A 124 -11.92 -12.14 -9.24
N THR A 125 -12.17 -13.27 -9.91
CA THR A 125 -13.32 -13.39 -10.81
C THR A 125 -14.60 -13.18 -10.02
N GLY A 126 -15.45 -12.23 -10.43
CA GLY A 126 -16.66 -11.87 -9.68
C GLY A 126 -16.40 -11.01 -8.44
N SER A 127 -15.25 -10.32 -8.39
CA SER A 127 -14.87 -9.38 -7.34
C SER A 127 -16.03 -8.49 -6.88
N LEU A 128 -16.37 -8.60 -5.59
CA LEU A 128 -17.32 -7.73 -4.90
C LEU A 128 -16.65 -6.47 -4.34
N ALA A 129 -15.32 -6.48 -4.20
CA ALA A 129 -14.58 -5.37 -3.60
C ALA A 129 -14.55 -4.13 -4.48
N LEU A 130 -14.66 -4.26 -5.81
CA LEU A 130 -14.66 -3.11 -6.74
C LEU A 130 -15.82 -2.15 -6.46
N GLU A 131 -17.02 -2.67 -6.21
CA GLU A 131 -18.19 -1.85 -5.88
C GLU A 131 -17.98 -1.11 -4.55
N TYR A 132 -17.41 -1.80 -3.56
CA TYR A 132 -17.09 -1.22 -2.26
C TYR A 132 -16.05 -0.08 -2.39
N LEU A 133 -14.96 -0.31 -3.13
CA LEU A 133 -13.91 0.69 -3.37
C LEU A 133 -14.50 1.94 -4.02
N GLN A 134 -15.35 1.76 -5.03
CA GLN A 134 -16.00 2.85 -5.75
C GLN A 134 -16.96 3.63 -4.85
N ALA A 135 -17.84 2.94 -4.12
CA ALA A 135 -18.84 3.57 -3.25
C ALA A 135 -18.22 4.40 -2.13
N ASN A 136 -17.05 3.96 -1.63
CA ASN A 136 -16.33 4.64 -0.55
C ASN A 136 -15.19 5.55 -1.04
N GLN A 137 -15.05 5.75 -2.36
CA GLN A 137 -14.03 6.59 -2.99
C GLN A 137 -12.60 6.27 -2.50
N VAL A 138 -12.30 4.98 -2.33
CA VAL A 138 -10.99 4.52 -1.89
C VAL A 138 -10.03 4.57 -3.07
N PRO A 139 -8.88 5.28 -2.97
CA PRO A 139 -7.88 5.26 -4.02
C PRO A 139 -7.38 3.83 -4.25
N ALA A 140 -7.53 3.33 -5.47
CA ALA A 140 -7.14 1.97 -5.80
C ALA A 140 -6.60 1.85 -7.22
N VAL A 141 -5.62 0.95 -7.39
CA VAL A 141 -5.08 0.54 -8.69
C VAL A 141 -5.22 -0.96 -8.80
N LEU A 142 -5.76 -1.43 -9.93
CA LEU A 142 -5.90 -2.86 -10.19
C LEU A 142 -4.63 -3.42 -10.81
N VAL A 143 -4.28 -4.64 -10.41
CA VAL A 143 -3.08 -5.34 -10.86
C VAL A 143 -3.47 -6.65 -11.55
N ASP A 144 -2.77 -7.00 -12.62
CA ASP A 144 -2.87 -8.26 -13.39
C ASP A 144 -4.19 -8.43 -14.18
N ARG A 145 -5.35 -8.36 -13.51
CA ARG A 145 -6.66 -8.57 -14.15
C ARG A 145 -7.35 -7.26 -14.47
N MET A 146 -7.47 -6.97 -15.77
CA MET A 146 -8.20 -5.82 -16.29
C MET A 146 -9.70 -6.10 -16.29
N MET A 147 -10.47 -5.40 -15.45
CA MET A 147 -11.88 -5.74 -15.18
C MET A 147 -12.86 -4.62 -15.52
N CYS A 148 -12.47 -3.34 -15.37
CA CYS A 148 -13.36 -2.21 -15.69
C CYS A 148 -12.62 -0.88 -15.83
N ASP A 149 -13.18 0.07 -16.56
CA ASP A 149 -12.55 1.37 -16.86
C ASP A 149 -12.63 2.39 -15.71
N ARG A 150 -13.06 1.97 -14.51
CA ARG A 150 -13.31 2.87 -13.37
C ARG A 150 -12.10 3.08 -12.46
N PHE A 151 -11.07 2.27 -12.62
CA PHE A 151 -9.84 2.33 -11.83
C PHE A 151 -8.66 2.46 -12.78
N ASP A 152 -7.55 3.02 -12.28
CA ASP A 152 -6.27 2.83 -12.93
C ASP A 152 -5.87 1.36 -12.83
N GLN A 153 -5.26 0.82 -13.87
CA GLN A 153 -4.96 -0.62 -13.94
C GLN A 153 -3.59 -0.86 -14.58
N VAL A 154 -2.87 -1.84 -14.04
CA VAL A 154 -1.55 -2.26 -14.53
C VAL A 154 -1.58 -3.79 -14.69
N GLY A 155 -1.31 -4.27 -15.89
CA GLY A 155 -1.35 -5.69 -16.18
C GLY A 155 -0.73 -5.97 -17.54
N VAL A 156 -0.77 -7.23 -17.95
CA VAL A 156 -0.18 -7.69 -19.20
C VAL A 156 -1.21 -7.78 -20.32
N GLU A 157 -0.76 -7.55 -21.55
CA GLU A 157 -1.59 -7.75 -22.74
C GLU A 157 -1.68 -9.25 -23.07
N ASN A 158 -2.80 -9.87 -22.66
CA ASN A 158 -3.03 -11.30 -22.84
C ASN A 158 -3.65 -11.65 -24.20
N THR A 159 -4.43 -10.76 -24.81
CA THR A 159 -5.18 -11.07 -26.05
C THR A 159 -4.24 -11.31 -27.21
N LEU A 160 -3.33 -10.37 -27.48
CA LEU A 160 -2.35 -10.51 -28.56
C LEU A 160 -1.38 -11.66 -28.27
N SER A 161 -0.95 -11.82 -27.02
CA SER A 161 -0.06 -12.90 -26.62
C SER A 161 -0.68 -14.28 -26.85
N THR A 162 -1.94 -14.48 -26.47
CA THR A 162 -2.68 -15.71 -26.74
C THR A 162 -2.94 -15.90 -28.24
N GLN A 163 -3.25 -14.83 -28.98
CA GLN A 163 -3.41 -14.91 -30.43
C GLN A 163 -2.13 -15.40 -31.13
N VAL A 164 -0.97 -14.83 -30.78
CA VAL A 164 0.33 -15.23 -31.32
C VAL A 164 0.63 -16.68 -30.98
N LEU A 165 0.37 -17.10 -29.74
CA LEU A 165 0.54 -18.49 -29.31
C LEU A 165 -0.32 -19.46 -30.14
N VAL A 166 -1.61 -19.15 -30.32
CA VAL A 166 -2.53 -19.99 -31.09
C VAL A 166 -2.18 -20.01 -32.58
N ALA A 167 -1.81 -18.86 -33.15
CA ALA A 167 -1.37 -18.76 -34.54
C ALA A 167 -0.14 -19.64 -34.80
N HIS A 168 0.83 -19.62 -33.90
CA HIS A 168 2.02 -20.48 -33.97
C HIS A 168 1.65 -21.97 -34.00
N LEU A 169 0.67 -22.41 -33.20
CA LEU A 169 0.19 -23.80 -33.23
C LEU A 169 -0.47 -24.15 -34.58
N ILE A 170 -1.27 -23.24 -35.13
CA ILE A 170 -1.93 -23.43 -36.44
C ILE A 170 -0.89 -23.53 -37.56
N GLU A 171 0.14 -22.68 -37.54
CA GLU A 171 1.25 -22.71 -38.50
C GLU A 171 2.01 -24.05 -38.50
N HIS A 172 2.03 -24.74 -37.36
CA HIS A 172 2.61 -26.09 -37.23
C HIS A 172 1.63 -27.22 -37.62
N GLY A 173 0.46 -26.87 -38.16
CA GLY A 173 -0.53 -27.84 -38.66
C GLY A 173 -1.49 -28.37 -37.60
N HIS A 174 -1.50 -27.83 -36.39
CA HIS A 174 -2.47 -28.22 -35.36
C HIS A 174 -3.86 -27.66 -35.69
N GLN A 175 -4.86 -28.56 -35.78
CA GLN A 175 -6.26 -28.19 -36.11
C GLN A 175 -7.24 -28.36 -34.94
N ARG A 176 -6.87 -29.13 -33.92
CA ARG A 176 -7.69 -29.40 -32.73
C ARG A 176 -6.96 -28.89 -31.49
N ILE A 177 -7.15 -27.62 -31.18
CA ILE A 177 -6.46 -26.93 -30.08
C ILE A 177 -7.44 -26.83 -28.90
N GLY A 178 -7.04 -27.35 -27.74
CA GLY A 178 -7.78 -27.21 -26.48
C GLY A 178 -7.17 -26.13 -25.60
N PHE A 179 -8.00 -25.43 -24.84
CA PHE A 179 -7.58 -24.44 -23.85
C PHE A 179 -7.94 -24.95 -22.45
N ILE A 180 -6.96 -24.90 -21.55
CA ILE A 180 -7.15 -25.19 -20.12
C ILE A 180 -6.94 -23.87 -19.41
N SER A 181 -8.02 -23.37 -18.81
CA SER A 181 -8.11 -22.09 -18.08
C SER A 181 -8.14 -22.32 -16.58
#